data_AF-A0A1J0VV95-F1
#
_entry.id   AF-A0A1J0VV95-F1
#
_cell.length_a   1.000
_cell.length_b   1.000
_cell.length_c   1.000
_cell.angle_alpha   90.00
_cell.angle_beta   90.00
_cell.angle_gamma   90.00
#
_symmetry.space_group_name_H-M   'P 1'
#
loop_
_entity.id
_entity.type
_entity.pdbx_description
1 polymer ?
#
loop_
_entity_poly.entity_id
_entity_poly.type
_entity_poly.pdbx_seq_one_letter_code
_entity_poly.pdbx_strand_id
1 'polypeptide(L)'
;MSVTAHDPPTRPYRFDERLRMIPVDPESLAARVAVADPHDFVGLRRLGIALMLLGRHDEALDRLDQALELADTQQRRITVWINLGDVYRYRGEPGPAEVLYRRALEASRAHDPDLVSFAAHHLGKSLAEQHRPREARELLNEALRLRVADGEPELIESTRTALDHLADLALSLPPVVADLLGPAPVWSAEHEGRGGNLVRAGGYWIKRGPAAVAEYERLTWLRDHGVAVPEVAAFAEDVLVLADVDGGSLTGAGDAAAVGTLMGRVLRRVHDLPVDRCPFDSGLDVSLARARRAVVEGFVDPADFDDDHRDLSPAEVLARLRDRRPAEEDVVVTHGDFTPGNVLAGGVLIDVAVLGRGDRYRDLALAHRDLAEDFGADAVAAFGAAYGLSDLDADRLYYYRLLDELF
;
A
#
# COMPACT_ATOMS: atom_id res chain seq x y z
N MET A 1 -23.54 18.88 50.96
CA MET A 1 -22.50 19.62 50.21
C MET A 1 -21.17 18.93 50.52
N SER A 2 -20.37 18.41 49.61
CA SER A 2 -20.35 18.52 48.15
C SER A 2 -19.88 17.18 47.58
N VAL A 3 -20.49 16.81 46.45
CA VAL A 3 -20.06 15.78 45.52
C VAL A 3 -18.71 16.23 44.96
N THR A 4 -17.65 15.43 45.09
CA THR A 4 -16.50 15.53 44.19
C THR A 4 -16.76 14.55 43.05
N ALA A 5 -17.34 15.10 41.97
CA ALA A 5 -17.37 14.44 40.69
C ALA A 5 -15.91 14.16 40.29
N HIS A 6 -15.56 12.89 40.17
CA HIS A 6 -14.46 12.51 39.29
C HIS A 6 -14.94 12.88 37.89
N ASP A 7 -14.34 13.92 37.30
CA ASP A 7 -14.39 14.08 35.85
C ASP A 7 -13.91 12.75 35.25
N PRO A 8 -14.64 12.15 34.29
CA PRO A 8 -14.14 10.99 33.58
C PRO A 8 -12.79 11.36 32.94
N PRO A 9 -11.81 10.44 32.89
CA PRO A 9 -10.51 10.75 32.29
C PRO A 9 -10.74 11.28 30.88
N THR A 10 -10.40 12.56 30.68
CA THR A 10 -10.50 13.22 29.39
C THR A 10 -9.75 12.39 28.36
N ARG A 11 -10.44 11.95 27.31
CA ARG A 11 -9.85 11.13 26.24
C ARG A 11 -8.55 11.80 25.76
N PRO A 12 -7.47 11.05 25.50
CA PRO A 12 -6.19 11.63 25.07
C PRO A 12 -6.24 12.19 23.63
N TYR A 13 -7.41 12.11 22.98
CA TYR A 13 -7.67 12.59 21.63
C TYR A 13 -9.03 13.30 21.56
N ARG A 14 -9.18 14.14 20.54
CA ARG A 14 -10.43 14.75 20.07
C ARG A 14 -10.66 14.34 18.62
N PHE A 15 -11.80 14.70 18.04
CA PHE A 15 -12.08 14.46 16.62
C PHE A 15 -11.85 15.73 15.79
N ASP A 16 -11.30 15.59 14.59
CA ASP A 16 -11.27 16.64 13.57
C ASP A 16 -12.60 16.70 12.79
N GLU A 17 -12.69 17.61 11.82
CA GLU A 17 -13.90 17.82 10.99
C GLU A 17 -14.26 16.58 10.14
N ARG A 18 -13.30 15.67 9.91
CA ARG A 18 -13.50 14.40 9.21
C ARG A 18 -13.67 13.23 10.18
N LEU A 19 -13.97 13.52 11.44
CA LEU A 19 -14.13 12.53 12.51
C LEU A 19 -12.89 11.63 12.69
N ARG A 20 -11.69 12.12 12.39
CA ARG A 20 -10.42 11.44 12.71
C ARG A 20 -9.94 11.86 14.09
N MET A 21 -9.40 10.91 14.83
CA MET A 21 -8.81 11.13 16.14
C MET A 21 -7.51 11.93 15.99
N ILE A 22 -7.40 13.03 16.72
CA ILE A 22 -6.19 13.85 16.81
C ILE A 22 -5.84 14.09 18.27
N PRO A 23 -4.55 14.12 18.65
CA PRO A 23 -4.15 14.23 20.04
C PRO A 23 -4.57 15.58 20.63
N VAL A 24 -5.04 15.56 21.89
CA VAL A 24 -5.37 16.80 22.62
C VAL A 24 -4.09 17.56 22.98
N ASP A 25 -3.04 16.83 23.34
CA ASP A 25 -1.71 17.35 23.67
C ASP A 25 -0.64 16.55 22.89
N PRO A 26 -0.30 17.01 21.66
CA PRO A 26 0.69 16.33 20.82
C PRO A 26 2.09 16.28 21.45
N GLU A 27 2.49 17.32 22.21
CA GLU A 27 3.82 17.42 22.80
C GLU A 27 4.00 16.40 23.92
N SER A 28 3.05 16.32 24.86
CA SER A 28 3.07 15.33 25.93
C SER A 28 2.96 13.90 25.39
N LEU A 29 2.18 13.68 24.33
CA LEU A 29 2.10 12.38 23.68
C LEU A 29 3.43 12.00 23.03
N ALA A 30 4.08 12.93 22.33
CA ALA A 30 5.39 12.72 21.72
C ALA A 30 6.47 12.40 22.77
N ALA A 31 6.49 13.12 23.90
CA ALA A 31 7.41 12.85 25.00
C ALA A 31 7.23 11.45 25.60
N ARG A 32 5.98 10.99 25.74
CA ARG A 32 5.68 9.62 26.20
C ARG A 32 6.12 8.55 25.20
N VAL A 33 5.88 8.79 23.91
CA VAL A 33 6.30 7.88 22.83
C VAL A 33 7.82 7.75 22.78
N ALA A 34 8.55 8.85 22.98
CA ALA A 34 10.02 8.86 22.90
C ALA A 34 10.73 7.98 23.94
N VAL A 35 10.07 7.67 25.07
CA VAL A 35 10.63 6.84 26.16
C VAL A 35 9.93 5.48 26.28
N ALA A 36 8.96 5.18 25.42
CA ALA A 36 8.21 3.93 25.49
C ALA A 36 8.97 2.80 24.79
N ASP A 37 9.23 1.72 25.53
CA ASP A 37 9.87 0.49 25.00
C ASP A 37 9.08 -0.78 25.41
N PRO A 38 7.79 -0.88 25.02
CA PRO A 38 6.98 -2.03 25.36
C PRO A 38 7.33 -3.23 24.48
N HIS A 39 7.32 -4.42 25.09
CA HIS A 39 7.55 -5.70 24.43
C HIS A 39 6.34 -6.65 24.56
N ASP A 40 5.26 -6.19 25.20
CA ASP A 40 4.03 -6.94 25.38
C ASP A 40 2.94 -6.47 24.42
N PHE A 41 1.94 -7.33 24.16
CA PHE A 41 0.83 -7.05 23.25
C PHE A 41 0.14 -5.71 23.55
N VAL A 42 -0.18 -5.46 24.83
CA VAL A 42 -0.95 -4.28 25.25
C VAL A 42 -0.14 -3.00 25.05
N GLY A 43 1.14 -3.02 25.44
CA GLY A 43 2.02 -1.87 25.28
C GLY A 43 2.30 -1.55 23.82
N LEU A 44 2.61 -2.55 23.00
CA LEU A 44 2.86 -2.38 21.56
C LEU A 44 1.64 -1.80 20.83
N ARG A 45 0.45 -2.36 21.07
CA ARG A 45 -0.79 -1.84 20.48
C ARG A 45 -1.07 -0.38 20.90
N ARG A 46 -0.87 -0.05 22.18
CA ARG A 46 -1.05 1.33 22.67
C ARG A 46 -0.03 2.30 22.04
N LEU A 47 1.21 1.87 21.90
CA LEU A 47 2.25 2.65 21.25
C LEU A 47 1.93 2.88 19.77
N GLY A 48 1.46 1.85 19.06
CA GLY A 48 1.00 1.97 17.68
C GLY A 48 -0.11 3.03 17.50
N ILE A 49 -1.12 3.02 18.37
CA ILE A 49 -2.19 4.04 18.36
C ILE A 49 -1.62 5.44 18.61
N ALA A 50 -0.72 5.59 19.58
CA ALA A 50 -0.10 6.88 19.89
C ALA A 50 0.73 7.42 18.72
N LEU A 51 1.51 6.56 18.05
CA LEU A 51 2.29 6.90 16.87
C LEU A 51 1.38 7.32 15.70
N MET A 52 0.27 6.62 15.48
CA MET A 52 -0.74 7.00 14.47
C MET A 52 -1.30 8.39 14.75
N LEU A 53 -1.68 8.69 15.99
CA LEU A 53 -2.19 10.03 16.37
C LEU A 53 -1.16 11.15 16.14
N LEU A 54 0.14 10.84 16.21
CA LEU A 54 1.23 11.77 15.92
C LEU A 54 1.58 11.84 14.42
N GLY A 55 0.88 11.11 13.55
CA GLY A 55 1.19 11.03 12.12
C GLY A 55 2.43 10.19 11.77
N ARG A 56 3.02 9.49 12.75
CA ARG A 56 4.19 8.61 12.59
C ARG A 56 3.75 7.23 12.11
N HIS A 57 3.13 7.17 10.93
CA HIS A 57 2.41 5.99 10.44
C HIS A 57 3.31 4.77 10.22
N ASP A 58 4.51 4.93 9.66
CA ASP A 58 5.41 3.79 9.41
C ASP A 58 5.83 3.10 10.71
N GLU A 59 6.14 3.88 11.74
CA GLU A 59 6.46 3.35 13.07
C GLU A 59 5.23 2.76 13.76
N ALA A 60 4.04 3.33 13.53
CA ALA A 60 2.79 2.79 14.05
C ALA A 60 2.50 1.39 13.49
N LEU A 61 2.68 1.21 12.18
CA LEU A 61 2.55 -0.08 11.51
C LEU A 61 3.55 -1.08 12.09
N ASP A 62 4.83 -0.71 12.24
CA ASP A 62 5.82 -1.63 12.83
C ASP A 62 5.45 -2.12 14.24
N ARG A 63 4.94 -1.23 15.11
CA ARG A 63 4.54 -1.62 16.47
C ARG A 63 3.28 -2.48 16.45
N LEU A 64 2.36 -2.23 15.53
CA LEU A 64 1.15 -3.04 15.39
C LEU A 64 1.43 -4.40 14.74
N ASP A 65 2.40 -4.50 13.83
CA ASP A 65 2.91 -5.77 13.29
C ASP A 65 3.45 -6.66 14.42
N GLN A 66 4.27 -6.08 15.29
CA GLN A 66 4.77 -6.78 16.48
C GLN A 66 3.63 -7.18 17.43
N ALA A 67 2.62 -6.33 17.61
CA ALA A 67 1.44 -6.70 18.39
C ALA A 67 0.63 -7.82 17.74
N LEU A 68 0.54 -7.86 16.41
CA LEU A 68 -0.16 -8.92 15.67
C LEU A 68 0.57 -10.26 15.80
N GLU A 69 1.90 -10.27 15.74
CA GLU A 69 2.72 -11.46 15.98
C GLU A 69 2.53 -12.02 17.40
N LEU A 70 2.29 -11.16 18.41
CA LEU A 70 1.99 -11.56 19.79
C LEU A 70 0.51 -11.92 20.03
N ALA A 71 -0.36 -11.78 19.03
CA ALA A 71 -1.80 -12.00 19.20
C ALA A 71 -2.14 -13.50 19.26
N ASP A 72 -2.30 -14.00 20.49
CA ASP A 72 -2.64 -15.38 20.86
C ASP A 72 -4.14 -15.68 20.86
N THR A 73 -5.02 -14.67 20.72
CA THR A 73 -6.47 -14.85 20.64
C THR A 73 -7.06 -14.17 19.40
N GLN A 74 -8.20 -14.68 18.94
CA GLN A 74 -8.91 -14.10 17.80
C GLN A 74 -9.37 -12.66 18.09
N GLN A 75 -9.84 -12.42 19.31
CA GLN A 75 -10.20 -11.08 19.78
C GLN A 75 -9.02 -10.10 19.65
N ARG A 76 -7.81 -10.49 20.08
CA ARG A 76 -6.61 -9.66 19.95
C ARG A 76 -6.29 -9.36 18.49
N ARG A 77 -6.34 -10.36 17.62
CA ARG A 77 -6.13 -10.20 16.16
C ARG A 77 -7.12 -9.21 15.56
N ILE A 78 -8.42 -9.35 15.86
CA ILE A 78 -9.47 -8.44 15.39
C ILE A 78 -9.16 -7.00 15.80
N THR A 79 -8.80 -6.78 17.07
CA THR A 79 -8.49 -5.42 17.55
C THR A 79 -7.27 -4.83 16.86
N VAL A 80 -6.24 -5.63 16.55
CA VAL A 80 -5.05 -5.14 15.84
C VAL A 80 -5.37 -4.85 14.37
N TRP A 81 -6.16 -5.67 13.68
CA TRP A 81 -6.59 -5.39 12.32
C TRP A 81 -7.40 -4.08 12.21
N ILE A 82 -8.27 -3.78 13.18
CA ILE A 82 -8.96 -2.49 13.23
C ILE A 82 -7.95 -1.34 13.38
N ASN A 83 -6.94 -1.50 14.23
CA ASN A 83 -5.93 -0.47 14.43
C ASN A 83 -5.01 -0.28 13.23
N LEU A 84 -4.54 -1.36 12.60
CA LEU A 84 -3.79 -1.30 11.34
C LEU A 84 -4.63 -0.63 10.24
N GLY A 85 -5.92 -1.00 10.14
CA GLY A 85 -6.84 -0.36 9.21
C GLY A 85 -6.98 1.14 9.45
N ASP A 86 -7.05 1.58 10.71
CA ASP A 86 -7.01 3.01 11.05
C ASP A 86 -5.67 3.64 10.63
N VAL A 87 -4.52 3.00 10.84
CA VAL A 87 -3.23 3.56 10.41
C VAL A 87 -3.19 3.76 8.90
N TYR A 88 -3.57 2.76 8.11
CA TYR A 88 -3.63 2.87 6.65
C TYR A 88 -4.62 3.94 6.19
N ARG A 89 -5.79 4.02 6.81
CA ARG A 89 -6.80 5.04 6.51
C ARG A 89 -6.28 6.46 6.79
N TYR A 90 -5.58 6.69 7.90
CA TYR A 90 -5.02 8.00 8.24
C TYR A 90 -3.83 8.36 7.36
N ARG A 91 -3.11 7.34 6.90
CA ARG A 91 -2.02 7.46 5.96
C ARG A 91 -2.49 7.73 4.52
N GLY A 92 -3.77 7.50 4.20
CA GLY A 92 -4.33 7.73 2.86
C GLY A 92 -4.27 6.50 1.95
N GLU A 93 -4.25 5.30 2.52
CA GLU A 93 -4.21 4.02 1.81
C GLU A 93 -5.50 3.23 2.05
N PRO A 94 -6.61 3.59 1.35
CA PRO A 94 -7.92 3.03 1.65
C PRO A 94 -8.05 1.54 1.30
N GLY A 95 -7.30 1.04 0.30
CA GLY A 95 -7.29 -0.37 -0.08
C GLY A 95 -6.89 -1.32 1.05
N PRO A 96 -5.64 -1.24 1.58
CA PRO A 96 -5.22 -2.04 2.73
C PRO A 96 -6.13 -1.87 3.95
N ALA A 97 -6.60 -0.65 4.22
CA ALA A 97 -7.53 -0.38 5.31
C ALA A 97 -8.84 -1.17 5.17
N GLU A 98 -9.45 -1.17 3.98
CA GLU A 98 -10.68 -1.89 3.68
C GLU A 98 -10.51 -3.41 3.84
N VAL A 99 -9.41 -3.98 3.36
CA VAL A 99 -9.09 -5.41 3.53
C VAL A 99 -9.04 -5.79 5.01
N LEU A 100 -8.31 -5.01 5.81
CA LEU A 100 -8.17 -5.27 7.25
C LEU A 100 -9.50 -5.11 8.00
N TYR A 101 -10.29 -4.07 7.70
CA TYR A 101 -11.59 -3.87 8.34
C TYR A 101 -12.60 -4.96 7.95
N ARG A 102 -12.62 -5.40 6.68
CA ARG A 102 -13.46 -6.53 6.26
C ARG A 102 -13.08 -7.81 6.98
N ARG A 103 -11.78 -8.10 7.07
CA ARG A 103 -11.28 -9.25 7.82
C ARG A 103 -11.66 -9.19 9.30
N ALA A 104 -11.52 -8.02 9.93
CA ALA A 104 -11.96 -7.79 11.30
C ALA A 104 -13.47 -8.01 11.46
N LEU A 105 -14.29 -7.53 10.52
CA LEU A 105 -15.74 -7.69 10.56
C LEU A 105 -16.15 -9.16 10.40
N GLU A 106 -15.58 -9.87 9.42
CA GLU A 106 -15.84 -11.30 9.21
C GLU A 106 -15.44 -12.13 10.44
N ALA A 107 -14.24 -11.91 10.96
CA ALA A 107 -13.76 -12.62 12.13
C ALA A 107 -14.56 -12.30 13.40
N SER A 108 -15.00 -11.04 13.59
CA SER A 108 -15.86 -10.67 14.71
C SER A 108 -17.21 -11.38 14.64
N ARG A 109 -17.83 -11.47 13.45
CA ARG A 109 -19.09 -12.22 13.26
C ARG A 109 -18.93 -13.71 13.58
N ALA A 110 -17.78 -14.30 13.25
CA ALA A 110 -17.53 -15.71 13.46
C ALA A 110 -17.12 -16.07 14.90
N HIS A 111 -16.42 -15.17 15.60
CA HIS A 111 -15.71 -15.53 16.83
C HIS A 111 -15.90 -14.57 18.02
N ASP A 112 -16.27 -13.31 17.78
CA ASP A 112 -16.41 -12.29 18.82
C ASP A 112 -17.49 -11.25 18.45
N PRO A 113 -18.78 -11.57 18.68
CA PRO A 113 -19.91 -10.71 18.31
C PRO A 113 -19.86 -9.31 18.92
N ASP A 114 -19.22 -9.14 20.07
CA ASP A 114 -19.12 -7.84 20.77
C ASP A 114 -18.29 -6.84 19.95
N LEU A 115 -17.38 -7.33 19.10
CA LEU A 115 -16.54 -6.50 18.24
C LEU A 115 -17.18 -6.14 16.88
N VAL A 116 -18.33 -6.74 16.53
CA VAL A 116 -19.01 -6.48 15.24
C VAL A 116 -19.35 -5.00 15.10
N SER A 117 -19.85 -4.37 16.17
CA SER A 117 -20.24 -2.96 16.15
C SER A 117 -19.04 -2.02 15.98
N PHE A 118 -17.84 -2.43 16.40
CA PHE A 118 -16.60 -1.70 16.16
C PHE A 118 -16.15 -1.88 14.71
N ALA A 119 -15.98 -3.12 14.25
CA ALA A 119 -15.50 -3.39 12.90
C ALA A 119 -16.42 -2.78 11.81
N ALA A 120 -17.75 -2.92 11.97
CA ALA A 120 -18.71 -2.33 11.03
C ALA A 120 -18.66 -0.80 11.01
N HIS A 121 -18.47 -0.14 12.17
CA HIS A 121 -18.34 1.31 12.23
C HIS A 121 -17.07 1.81 11.52
N HIS A 122 -15.92 1.18 11.77
CA HIS A 122 -14.66 1.57 11.14
C HIS A 122 -14.68 1.33 9.62
N LEU A 123 -15.19 0.18 9.17
CA LEU A 123 -15.38 -0.09 7.75
C LEU A 123 -16.34 0.93 7.12
N GLY A 124 -17.46 1.22 7.78
CA GLY A 124 -18.44 2.18 7.29
C GLY A 124 -17.84 3.58 7.08
N LYS A 125 -17.02 4.07 8.01
CA LYS A 125 -16.30 5.35 7.83
C LYS A 125 -15.30 5.29 6.67
N SER A 126 -14.52 4.22 6.57
CA SER A 126 -13.58 4.02 5.47
C SER A 126 -14.28 4.05 4.10
N LEU A 127 -15.43 3.39 3.98
CA LEU A 127 -16.22 3.40 2.74
C LEU A 127 -16.83 4.78 2.44
N ALA A 128 -17.22 5.54 3.46
CA ALA A 128 -17.71 6.91 3.28
C ALA A 128 -16.62 7.82 2.70
N GLU A 129 -15.39 7.72 3.21
CA GLU A 129 -14.21 8.45 2.72
C GLU A 129 -13.89 8.14 1.25
N GLN A 130 -14.23 6.93 0.79
CA GLN A 130 -14.05 6.43 -0.58
C GLN A 130 -15.25 6.71 -1.52
N HIS A 131 -16.13 7.65 -1.20
CA HIS A 131 -17.33 7.97 -2.01
C HIS A 131 -18.31 6.80 -2.18
N ARG A 132 -18.38 5.88 -1.21
CA ARG A 132 -19.33 4.74 -1.18
C ARG A 132 -20.38 4.88 -0.05
N PRO A 133 -21.20 5.96 -0.05
CA PRO A 133 -22.07 6.29 1.09
C PRO A 133 -23.23 5.31 1.31
N ARG A 134 -23.64 4.54 0.29
CA ARG A 134 -24.72 3.54 0.45
C ARG A 134 -24.26 2.39 1.33
N GLU A 135 -23.16 1.75 0.96
CA GLU A 135 -22.56 0.65 1.73
C GLU A 135 -22.11 1.12 3.12
N ALA A 136 -21.52 2.32 3.21
CA ALA A 136 -21.16 2.93 4.47
C ALA A 136 -22.36 3.06 5.43
N ARG A 137 -23.50 3.54 4.91
CA ARG A 137 -24.73 3.71 5.70
C ARG A 137 -25.29 2.38 6.19
N GLU A 138 -25.24 1.33 5.39
CA GLU A 138 -25.70 -0.01 5.79
C GLU A 138 -24.91 -0.53 7.00
N LEU A 139 -23.58 -0.46 6.94
CA LEU A 139 -22.69 -0.88 8.03
C LEU A 139 -22.82 0.00 9.28
N LEU A 140 -22.93 1.32 9.11
CA LEU A 140 -23.11 2.23 10.24
C LEU A 140 -24.46 2.02 10.92
N ASN A 141 -25.53 1.72 10.17
CA ASN A 141 -26.82 1.36 10.75
C ASN A 141 -26.78 0.02 11.50
N GLU A 142 -26.04 -0.98 10.99
CA GLU A 142 -25.78 -2.23 11.71
C GLU A 142 -25.05 -1.95 13.03
N ALA A 143 -23.95 -1.20 13.00
CA ALA A 143 -23.20 -0.82 14.18
C ALA A 143 -24.06 -0.05 15.20
N LEU A 144 -24.90 0.89 14.74
CA LEU A 144 -25.79 1.66 15.60
C LEU A 144 -26.81 0.76 16.31
N ARG A 145 -27.43 -0.19 15.59
CA ARG A 145 -28.39 -1.14 16.19
C ARG A 145 -27.76 -1.96 17.31
N LEU A 146 -26.55 -2.46 17.10
CA LEU A 146 -25.81 -3.24 18.10
C LEU A 146 -25.47 -2.36 19.32
N ARG A 147 -24.89 -1.17 19.11
CA ARG A 147 -24.52 -0.24 20.19
C ARG A 147 -25.72 0.22 21.03
N VAL A 148 -26.88 0.40 20.39
CA VAL A 148 -28.13 0.72 21.10
C VAL A 148 -28.60 -0.45 21.96
N ALA A 149 -28.44 -1.69 21.50
CA ALA A 149 -28.76 -2.87 22.28
C ALA A 149 -27.81 -3.04 23.48
N ASP A 150 -26.52 -2.74 23.30
CA ASP A 150 -25.50 -2.83 24.35
C ASP A 150 -25.60 -1.67 25.37
N GLY A 151 -26.15 -0.52 24.95
CA GLY A 151 -26.44 0.61 25.83
C GLY A 151 -25.26 1.55 26.10
N GLU A 152 -24.27 1.60 25.20
CA GLU A 152 -23.04 2.42 25.33
C GLU A 152 -23.23 3.83 24.72
N PRO A 153 -23.54 4.88 25.51
CA PRO A 153 -24.02 6.16 24.97
C PRO A 153 -22.98 6.87 24.09
N GLU A 154 -21.71 6.77 24.47
CA GLU A 154 -20.62 7.40 23.72
C GLU A 154 -20.41 6.76 22.34
N LEU A 155 -20.60 5.44 22.23
CA LEU A 155 -20.47 4.71 20.96
C LEU A 155 -21.69 4.96 20.07
N ILE A 156 -22.89 5.05 20.66
CA ILE A 156 -24.13 5.42 19.97
C ILE A 156 -23.96 6.79 19.32
N GLU A 157 -23.51 7.79 20.09
CA GLU A 157 -23.34 9.16 19.61
C GLU A 157 -22.30 9.22 18.49
N SER A 158 -21.15 8.56 18.66
CA SER A 158 -20.12 8.46 17.62
C SER A 158 -20.65 7.92 16.28
N THR A 159 -21.50 6.88 16.30
CA THR A 159 -22.10 6.35 15.06
C THR A 159 -23.15 7.29 14.47
N ARG A 160 -23.95 7.96 15.31
CA ARG A 160 -24.93 8.95 14.84
C ARG A 160 -24.26 10.12 14.13
N THR A 161 -23.21 10.68 14.74
CA THR A 161 -22.44 11.74 14.11
C THR A 161 -21.87 11.30 12.75
N ALA A 162 -21.35 10.07 12.64
CA ALA A 162 -20.86 9.54 11.37
C ALA A 162 -21.97 9.37 10.30
N LEU A 163 -23.19 9.01 10.71
CA LEU A 163 -24.35 8.90 9.82
C LEU A 163 -24.85 10.28 9.36
N ASP A 164 -24.88 11.26 10.27
CA ASP A 164 -25.35 12.62 10.01
C ASP A 164 -24.40 13.37 9.05
N HIS A 165 -23.10 13.14 9.18
CA HIS A 165 -22.05 13.75 8.35
C HIS A 165 -21.53 12.85 7.23
N LEU A 166 -22.30 11.84 6.82
CA LEU A 166 -21.81 10.83 5.88
C LEU A 166 -21.34 11.39 4.53
N ALA A 167 -22.01 12.44 4.03
CA ALA A 167 -21.64 13.11 2.78
C ALA A 167 -20.36 13.94 2.93
N ASP A 168 -20.09 14.47 4.13
CA ASP A 168 -18.94 15.33 4.43
C ASP A 168 -17.65 14.51 4.65
N LEU A 169 -17.78 13.21 4.93
CA LEU A 169 -16.65 12.30 5.08
C LEU A 169 -15.91 12.00 3.77
N ALA A 170 -16.58 12.15 2.63
CA ALA A 170 -16.01 11.83 1.34
C ALA A 170 -14.77 12.69 1.05
N LEU A 171 -13.65 12.06 0.69
CA LEU A 171 -12.40 12.78 0.45
C LEU A 171 -12.48 13.57 -0.86
N SER A 172 -12.53 14.90 -0.76
CA SER A 172 -12.52 15.78 -1.93
C SER A 172 -11.21 15.68 -2.72
N LEU A 173 -11.30 15.96 -4.01
CA LEU A 173 -10.14 16.19 -4.86
C LEU A 173 -9.56 17.59 -4.59
N PRO A 174 -8.23 17.78 -4.67
CA PRO A 174 -7.62 19.10 -4.62
C PRO A 174 -8.19 20.00 -5.74
N PRO A 175 -8.33 21.32 -5.53
CA PRO A 175 -8.94 22.23 -6.52
C PRO A 175 -8.31 22.13 -7.91
N VAL A 176 -6.99 22.04 -8.01
CA VAL A 176 -6.26 21.89 -9.28
C VAL A 176 -6.67 20.63 -10.04
N VAL A 177 -6.89 19.52 -9.32
CA VAL A 177 -7.32 18.25 -9.91
C VAL A 177 -8.80 18.30 -10.30
N ALA A 178 -9.64 18.90 -9.44
CA ALA A 178 -11.06 19.10 -9.75
C ALA A 178 -11.27 19.98 -11.00
N ASP A 179 -10.49 21.05 -11.14
CA ASP A 179 -10.54 21.93 -12.32
C ASP A 179 -10.10 21.20 -13.60
N LEU A 180 -9.08 20.33 -13.50
CA LEU A 180 -8.61 19.51 -14.62
C LEU A 180 -9.65 18.49 -15.09
N LEU A 181 -10.32 17.81 -14.15
CA LEU A 181 -11.30 16.76 -14.45
C LEU A 181 -12.70 17.29 -14.76
N GLY A 182 -12.96 18.55 -14.41
CA GLY A 182 -14.27 19.19 -14.55
C GLY A 182 -15.25 18.83 -13.42
N PRO A 183 -16.48 19.38 -13.44
CA PRO A 183 -17.42 19.32 -12.32
C PRO A 183 -18.06 17.95 -12.08
N ALA A 184 -17.97 17.03 -13.05
CA ALA A 184 -18.56 15.71 -12.97
C ALA A 184 -17.72 14.69 -13.78
N PRO A 185 -16.54 14.29 -13.28
CA PRO A 185 -15.73 13.28 -13.94
C PRO A 185 -16.50 11.96 -14.07
N VAL A 186 -16.40 11.34 -15.24
CA VAL A 186 -16.89 9.98 -15.47
C VAL A 186 -15.76 9.03 -15.10
N TRP A 187 -15.95 8.33 -13.98
CA TRP A 187 -15.00 7.35 -13.48
C TRP A 187 -15.21 6.00 -14.19
N SER A 188 -14.13 5.44 -14.72
CA SER A 188 -14.11 4.07 -15.22
C SER A 188 -13.63 3.12 -14.13
N ALA A 189 -14.16 1.90 -14.13
CA ALA A 189 -13.64 0.79 -13.35
C ALA A 189 -12.52 0.02 -14.08
N GLU A 190 -12.11 0.46 -15.28
CA GLU A 190 -10.97 -0.09 -15.99
C GLU A 190 -9.69 0.12 -15.16
N HIS A 191 -9.04 -0.99 -14.83
CA HIS A 191 -7.69 -1.01 -14.27
C HIS A 191 -6.91 -2.14 -14.97
N GLU A 192 -5.67 -1.86 -15.36
CA GLU A 192 -4.66 -2.90 -15.62
C GLU A 192 -3.77 -2.90 -14.37
N GLY A 193 -3.73 -4.02 -13.64
CA GLY A 193 -2.91 -4.17 -12.42
C GLY A 193 -3.68 -4.26 -11.09
N ARG A 194 -2.92 -4.60 -10.03
CA ARG A 194 -3.41 -4.85 -8.66
C ARG A 194 -3.25 -3.59 -7.81
N GLY A 195 -4.21 -2.67 -7.87
CA GLY A 195 -4.18 -1.49 -7.00
C GLY A 195 -5.52 -0.75 -6.96
N GLY A 196 -6.26 -0.91 -5.86
CA GLY A 196 -7.58 -0.26 -5.66
C GLY A 196 -7.56 1.27 -5.56
N ASN A 197 -6.40 1.92 -5.77
CA ASN A 197 -6.21 3.37 -5.73
C ASN A 197 -6.06 4.00 -7.12
N LEU A 198 -6.12 3.21 -8.20
CA LEU A 198 -6.05 3.68 -9.57
C LEU A 198 -7.46 3.78 -10.15
N VAL A 199 -7.83 4.97 -10.61
CA VAL A 199 -9.09 5.19 -11.32
C VAL A 199 -8.83 6.00 -12.58
N ARG A 200 -9.55 5.66 -13.66
CA ARG A 200 -9.48 6.41 -14.91
C ARG A 200 -10.63 7.39 -15.02
N ALA A 201 -10.36 8.62 -15.42
CA ALA A 201 -11.37 9.61 -15.73
C ALA A 201 -11.00 10.37 -17.01
N GLY A 202 -11.75 10.11 -18.08
CA GLY A 202 -11.39 10.60 -19.42
C GLY A 202 -10.06 10.02 -19.90
N GLY A 203 -9.15 10.88 -20.35
CA GLY A 203 -7.79 10.51 -20.79
C GLY A 203 -6.74 10.58 -19.67
N TYR A 204 -7.15 10.40 -18.40
CA TYR A 204 -6.27 10.51 -17.25
C TYR A 204 -6.37 9.30 -16.32
N TRP A 205 -5.23 8.95 -15.74
CA TRP A 205 -5.07 8.00 -14.65
C TRP A 205 -4.83 8.74 -13.35
N ILE A 206 -5.59 8.43 -12.31
CA ILE A 206 -5.57 9.16 -11.05
C ILE A 206 -5.22 8.18 -9.94
N LYS A 207 -4.18 8.55 -9.17
CA LYS A 207 -3.68 7.83 -8.01
C LYS A 207 -3.72 8.74 -6.79
N ARG A 208 -4.03 8.18 -5.61
CA ARG A 208 -4.06 8.94 -4.35
C ARG A 208 -3.28 8.23 -3.24
N GLY A 209 -2.67 9.01 -2.37
CA GLY A 209 -2.03 8.57 -1.13
C GLY A 209 -0.50 8.56 -1.22
N PRO A 210 0.19 7.99 -0.22
CA PRO A 210 1.65 8.00 -0.13
C PRO A 210 2.34 7.34 -1.33
N ALA A 211 1.75 6.28 -1.88
CA ALA A 211 2.27 5.63 -3.09
C ALA A 211 2.24 6.60 -4.29
N ALA A 212 1.19 7.41 -4.44
CA ALA A 212 1.10 8.42 -5.50
C ALA A 212 2.13 9.54 -5.32
N VAL A 213 2.38 9.97 -4.08
CA VAL A 213 3.45 10.93 -3.76
C VAL A 213 4.82 10.36 -4.10
N ALA A 214 5.09 9.13 -3.65
CA ALA A 214 6.33 8.42 -3.91
C ALA A 214 6.57 8.21 -5.42
N GLU A 215 5.52 7.89 -6.17
CA GLU A 215 5.56 7.73 -7.62
C GLU A 215 5.80 9.06 -8.32
N TYR A 216 5.12 10.15 -7.92
CA TYR A 216 5.36 11.48 -8.47
C TYR A 216 6.83 11.93 -8.37
N GLU A 217 7.44 11.74 -7.20
CA GLU A 217 8.86 12.06 -6.97
C GLU A 217 9.78 11.26 -7.90
N ARG A 218 9.48 9.98 -8.09
CA ARG A 218 10.28 9.05 -8.91
C ARG A 218 10.09 9.28 -10.40
N LEU A 219 8.87 9.55 -10.86
CA LEU A 219 8.58 9.97 -12.23
C LEU A 219 9.30 11.27 -12.58
N THR A 220 9.25 12.25 -11.68
CA THR A 220 9.96 13.53 -11.83
C THR A 220 11.46 13.30 -11.96
N TRP A 221 12.05 12.51 -11.07
CA TRP A 221 13.48 12.20 -11.10
C TRP A 221 13.89 11.45 -12.37
N LEU A 222 13.12 10.45 -12.80
CA LEU A 222 13.36 9.69 -14.04
C LEU A 222 13.34 10.60 -15.27
N ARG A 223 12.32 11.46 -15.39
CA ARG A 223 12.19 12.43 -16.48
C ARG A 223 13.39 13.37 -16.53
N ASP A 224 13.81 13.90 -15.38
CA ASP A 224 14.95 14.81 -15.28
C ASP A 224 16.29 14.12 -15.65
N HIS A 225 16.33 12.78 -15.62
CA HIS A 225 17.45 11.96 -16.08
C HIS A 225 17.25 11.38 -17.50
N GLY A 226 16.22 11.84 -18.22
CA GLY A 226 15.96 11.48 -19.62
C GLY A 226 15.45 10.05 -19.83
N VAL A 227 14.73 9.50 -18.85
CA VAL A 227 13.94 8.28 -19.03
C VAL A 227 12.51 8.66 -19.42
N ALA A 228 11.93 7.92 -20.36
CA ALA A 228 10.56 8.14 -20.81
C ALA A 228 9.57 7.68 -19.72
N VAL A 229 8.67 8.58 -19.33
CA VAL A 229 7.63 8.38 -18.32
C VAL A 229 6.35 9.11 -18.77
N PRO A 230 5.16 8.76 -18.24
CA PRO A 230 3.93 9.48 -18.55
C PRO A 230 4.01 10.97 -18.21
N GLU A 231 3.23 11.77 -18.93
CA GLU A 231 3.06 13.17 -18.57
C GLU A 231 2.31 13.28 -17.25
N VAL A 232 2.88 14.00 -16.29
CA VAL A 232 2.18 14.39 -15.06
C VAL A 232 1.29 15.60 -15.38
N ALA A 233 0.01 15.36 -15.61
CA ALA A 233 -0.98 16.39 -15.92
C ALA A 233 -1.29 17.28 -14.69
N ALA A 234 -1.31 16.69 -13.49
CA ALA A 234 -1.41 17.41 -12.24
C ALA A 234 -0.82 16.60 -11.08
N PHE A 235 -0.28 17.30 -10.08
CA PHE A 235 0.02 16.75 -8.77
C PHE A 235 -0.31 17.79 -7.70
N ALA A 236 -1.15 17.43 -6.75
CA ALA A 236 -1.55 18.31 -5.65
C ALA A 236 -1.89 17.49 -4.41
N GLU A 237 -1.42 17.95 -3.24
CA GLU A 237 -1.55 17.24 -1.97
C GLU A 237 -1.01 15.80 -2.09
N ASP A 238 -1.89 14.80 -2.08
CA ASP A 238 -1.61 13.38 -2.19
C ASP A 238 -2.16 12.76 -3.49
N VAL A 239 -2.56 13.57 -4.47
CA VAL A 239 -3.20 13.12 -5.71
C VAL A 239 -2.29 13.35 -6.91
N LEU A 240 -1.97 12.26 -7.60
CA LEU A 240 -1.22 12.22 -8.85
C LEU A 240 -2.17 11.96 -10.02
N VAL A 241 -2.09 12.80 -11.06
CA VAL A 241 -2.82 12.65 -12.31
C VAL A 241 -1.83 12.49 -13.46
N LEU A 242 -1.89 11.35 -14.12
CA LEU A 242 -1.06 11.02 -15.29
C LEU A 242 -1.93 11.09 -16.55
N ALA A 243 -1.39 11.65 -17.63
CA ALA A 243 -2.00 11.54 -18.94
C ALA A 243 -1.92 10.08 -19.42
N ASP A 244 -2.98 9.63 -20.10
CA ASP A 244 -2.99 8.34 -20.76
C ASP A 244 -1.93 8.28 -21.87
N VAL A 245 -1.29 7.13 -22.02
CA VAL A 245 -0.21 6.93 -23.00
C VAL A 245 -0.73 6.06 -24.13
N ASP A 246 -0.72 6.61 -25.35
CA ASP A 246 -1.17 5.89 -26.55
C ASP A 246 -0.29 4.64 -26.79
N GLY A 247 -0.94 3.51 -27.07
CA GLY A 247 -0.27 2.26 -27.47
C GLY A 247 -0.25 1.15 -26.41
N GLY A 248 -0.70 1.42 -25.18
CA GLY A 248 -0.88 0.40 -24.12
C GLY A 248 0.42 -0.23 -23.60
N SER A 249 0.27 -1.19 -22.68
CA SER A 249 1.36 -2.00 -22.14
C SER A 249 1.90 -2.98 -23.19
N LEU A 250 3.09 -3.53 -22.98
CA LEU A 250 3.66 -4.51 -23.91
C LEU A 250 3.01 -5.90 -23.80
N THR A 251 2.15 -6.13 -22.82
CA THR A 251 1.39 -7.38 -22.65
C THR A 251 0.59 -7.71 -23.91
N GLY A 252 0.85 -8.88 -24.51
CA GLY A 252 0.17 -9.33 -25.74
C GLY A 252 0.63 -8.66 -27.04
N ALA A 253 1.74 -7.92 -27.04
CA ALA A 253 2.33 -7.37 -28.26
C ALA A 253 2.81 -8.49 -29.23
N GLY A 254 2.61 -8.29 -30.54
CA GLY A 254 2.72 -9.37 -31.53
C GLY A 254 4.13 -9.82 -31.95
N ASP A 255 5.19 -9.09 -31.58
CA ASP A 255 6.58 -9.45 -31.91
C ASP A 255 7.42 -9.60 -30.63
N ALA A 256 7.58 -10.86 -30.20
CA ALA A 256 8.31 -11.24 -28.99
C ALA A 256 9.75 -10.70 -28.98
N ALA A 257 10.47 -10.78 -30.09
CA ALA A 257 11.87 -10.32 -30.16
C ALA A 257 11.95 -8.79 -30.06
N ALA A 258 10.99 -8.07 -30.64
CA ALA A 258 10.90 -6.62 -30.51
C ALA A 258 10.59 -6.18 -29.08
N VAL A 259 9.68 -6.87 -28.38
CA VAL A 259 9.37 -6.65 -26.97
C VAL A 259 10.62 -6.84 -26.11
N GLY A 260 11.28 -7.99 -26.23
CA GLY A 260 12.52 -8.28 -25.52
C GLY A 260 13.60 -7.22 -25.77
N THR A 261 13.82 -6.84 -27.03
CA THR A 261 14.79 -5.80 -27.41
C THR A 261 14.45 -4.43 -26.81
N LEU A 262 13.17 -4.05 -26.76
CA LEU A 262 12.73 -2.79 -26.16
C LEU A 262 12.99 -2.82 -24.64
N MET A 263 12.48 -3.84 -23.94
CA MET A 263 12.65 -3.99 -22.50
C MET A 263 14.13 -4.01 -22.10
N GLY A 264 14.98 -4.74 -22.83
CA GLY A 264 16.42 -4.81 -22.55
C GLY A 264 17.11 -3.45 -22.67
N ARG A 265 16.74 -2.65 -23.68
CA ARG A 265 17.26 -1.28 -23.83
C ARG A 265 16.77 -0.34 -22.73
N VAL A 266 15.49 -0.42 -22.37
CA VAL A 266 14.91 0.42 -21.32
C VAL A 266 15.56 0.09 -19.97
N LEU A 267 15.64 -1.19 -19.61
CA LEU A 267 16.20 -1.57 -18.32
C LEU A 267 17.68 -1.20 -18.22
N ARG A 268 18.46 -1.44 -19.27
CA ARG A 268 19.85 -1.00 -19.32
C ARG A 268 19.98 0.50 -19.11
N ARG A 269 19.12 1.29 -19.76
CA ARG A 269 19.11 2.75 -19.61
C ARG A 269 18.83 3.17 -18.16
N VAL A 270 17.92 2.49 -17.46
CA VAL A 270 17.62 2.73 -16.03
C VAL A 270 18.80 2.33 -15.16
N HIS A 271 19.39 1.16 -15.37
CA HIS A 271 20.53 0.65 -14.60
C HIS A 271 21.81 1.47 -14.83
N ASP A 272 21.96 2.11 -16.00
CA ASP A 272 23.06 3.03 -16.33
C ASP A 272 22.89 4.43 -15.70
N LEU A 273 21.79 4.72 -15.01
CA LEU A 273 21.61 5.98 -14.29
C LEU A 273 22.62 6.11 -13.13
N PRO A 274 23.07 7.35 -12.81
CA PRO A 274 24.04 7.57 -11.73
C PRO A 274 23.43 7.23 -10.38
N VAL A 275 23.75 6.04 -9.86
CA VAL A 275 23.21 5.47 -8.61
C VAL A 275 23.47 6.37 -7.39
N ASP A 276 24.57 7.11 -7.39
CA ASP A 276 24.94 8.09 -6.36
C ASP A 276 24.03 9.32 -6.32
N ARG A 277 23.27 9.57 -7.41
CA ARG A 277 22.31 10.66 -7.53
C ARG A 277 20.85 10.24 -7.33
N CYS A 278 20.59 8.95 -7.13
CA CYS A 278 19.26 8.45 -6.82
C CYS A 278 18.97 8.66 -5.32
N PRO A 279 17.97 9.48 -4.96
CA PRO A 279 17.66 9.76 -3.55
C PRO A 279 16.85 8.65 -2.88
N PHE A 280 16.35 7.68 -3.65
CA PHE A 280 15.42 6.66 -3.17
C PHE A 280 16.19 5.39 -2.77
N ASP A 281 15.78 4.78 -1.67
CA ASP A 281 16.32 3.52 -1.19
C ASP A 281 15.32 2.39 -1.41
N SER A 282 15.77 1.36 -2.11
CA SER A 282 15.00 0.18 -2.49
C SER A 282 15.83 -1.10 -2.27
N GLY A 283 16.85 -1.02 -1.41
CA GLY A 283 17.73 -2.14 -1.06
C GLY A 283 17.01 -3.24 -0.27
N LEU A 284 17.71 -4.35 -0.04
CA LEU A 284 17.13 -5.53 0.58
C LEU A 284 16.52 -5.28 1.96
N ASP A 285 17.10 -4.40 2.79
CA ASP A 285 16.51 -4.11 4.11
C ASP A 285 15.12 -3.47 3.99
N VAL A 286 14.94 -2.57 3.02
CA VAL A 286 13.65 -1.92 2.74
C VAL A 286 12.65 -2.93 2.20
N SER A 287 13.05 -3.72 1.20
CA SER A 287 12.16 -4.71 0.57
C SER A 287 11.78 -5.83 1.54
N LEU A 288 12.72 -6.37 2.32
CA LEU A 288 12.43 -7.44 3.28
C LEU A 288 11.56 -6.94 4.44
N ALA A 289 11.68 -5.67 4.85
CA ALA A 289 10.77 -5.08 5.84
C ALA A 289 9.33 -5.01 5.31
N ARG A 290 9.15 -4.58 4.05
CA ARG A 290 7.82 -4.55 3.40
C ARG A 290 7.25 -5.96 3.23
N ALA A 291 8.06 -6.89 2.74
CA ALA A 291 7.67 -8.29 2.56
C ALA A 291 7.26 -8.94 3.89
N ARG A 292 8.02 -8.69 4.98
CA ARG A 292 7.63 -9.12 6.33
C ARG A 292 6.25 -8.58 6.72
N ARG A 293 6.00 -7.28 6.50
CA ARG A 293 4.71 -6.67 6.84
C ARG A 293 3.58 -7.30 6.03
N ALA A 294 3.74 -7.45 4.72
CA ALA A 294 2.75 -8.11 3.87
C ALA A 294 2.40 -9.51 4.38
N VAL A 295 3.38 -10.29 4.84
CA VAL A 295 3.15 -11.62 5.45
C VAL A 295 2.45 -11.52 6.80
N VAL A 296 2.93 -10.67 7.70
CA VAL A 296 2.38 -10.53 9.08
C VAL A 296 0.93 -10.05 9.03
N GLU A 297 0.66 -9.07 8.19
CA GLU A 297 -0.66 -8.49 7.99
C GLU A 297 -1.54 -9.36 7.07
N GLY A 298 -0.99 -10.39 6.44
CA GLY A 298 -1.70 -11.33 5.58
C GLY A 298 -2.24 -10.71 4.30
N PHE A 299 -1.47 -9.81 3.67
CA PHE A 299 -1.78 -9.25 2.35
C PHE A 299 -1.27 -10.12 1.19
N VAL A 300 -0.43 -11.11 1.46
CA VAL A 300 0.11 -12.02 0.44
C VAL A 300 -0.95 -13.06 0.08
N ASP A 301 -1.25 -13.19 -1.22
CA ASP A 301 -2.12 -14.23 -1.76
C ASP A 301 -1.28 -15.42 -2.28
N PRO A 302 -1.19 -16.54 -1.53
CA PRO A 302 -0.42 -17.70 -1.97
C PRO A 302 -1.02 -18.40 -3.21
N ALA A 303 -2.26 -18.09 -3.61
CA ALA A 303 -2.85 -18.64 -4.82
C ALA A 303 -2.23 -18.06 -6.10
N ASP A 304 -1.56 -16.91 -6.00
CA ASP A 304 -0.88 -16.25 -7.10
C ASP A 304 0.61 -16.61 -7.21
N PHE A 305 1.09 -17.52 -6.36
CA PHE A 305 2.50 -17.90 -6.40
C PHE A 305 2.88 -18.60 -7.70
N ASP A 306 4.12 -18.37 -8.15
CA ASP A 306 4.69 -19.05 -9.31
C ASP A 306 4.57 -20.58 -9.13
N ASP A 307 4.49 -21.32 -10.25
CA ASP A 307 4.34 -22.77 -10.27
C ASP A 307 5.38 -23.53 -9.40
N ASP A 308 6.61 -23.01 -9.30
CA ASP A 308 7.70 -23.55 -8.48
C ASP A 308 7.64 -23.17 -6.99
N HIS A 309 6.70 -22.30 -6.60
CA HIS A 309 6.47 -21.85 -5.23
C HIS A 309 5.09 -22.18 -4.65
N ARG A 310 4.15 -22.73 -5.45
CA ARG A 310 2.76 -23.02 -5.02
C ARG A 310 2.58 -23.83 -3.73
N ASP A 311 3.56 -24.67 -3.38
CA ASP A 311 3.50 -25.48 -2.15
C ASP A 311 3.99 -24.72 -0.90
N LEU A 312 4.42 -23.46 -1.04
CA LEU A 312 4.95 -22.65 0.06
C LEU A 312 3.86 -21.75 0.64
N SER A 313 3.87 -21.63 1.97
CA SER A 313 3.17 -20.55 2.64
C SER A 313 3.98 -19.24 2.59
N PRO A 314 3.32 -18.07 2.70
CA PRO A 314 4.02 -16.78 2.77
C PRO A 314 5.07 -16.71 3.90
N ALA A 315 4.81 -17.38 5.02
CA ALA A 315 5.75 -17.46 6.14
C ALA A 315 7.01 -18.29 5.79
N GLU A 316 6.86 -19.37 5.03
CA GLU A 316 8.00 -20.19 4.55
C GLU A 316 8.83 -19.44 3.51
N VAL A 317 8.18 -18.70 2.60
CA VAL A 317 8.86 -17.80 1.65
C VAL A 317 9.70 -16.78 2.41
N LEU A 318 9.11 -16.08 3.39
CA LEU A 318 9.83 -15.09 4.21
C LEU A 318 11.00 -15.70 4.98
N ALA A 319 10.85 -16.92 5.52
CA ALA A 319 11.94 -17.62 6.19
C ALA A 319 13.09 -17.94 5.22
N ARG A 320 12.78 -18.45 4.03
CA ARG A 320 13.77 -18.74 2.99
C ARG A 320 14.50 -17.49 2.51
N LEU A 321 13.80 -16.36 2.37
CA LEU A 321 14.42 -15.07 1.99
C LEU A 321 15.42 -14.57 3.03
N ARG A 322 15.18 -14.85 4.32
CA ARG A 322 16.12 -14.53 5.40
C ARG A 322 17.35 -15.44 5.34
N ASP A 323 17.14 -16.73 5.15
CA ASP A 323 18.22 -17.73 5.13
C ASP A 323 19.11 -17.63 3.89
N ARG A 324 18.54 -17.24 2.75
CA ARG A 324 19.23 -17.15 1.44
C ARG A 324 19.60 -15.74 1.04
N ARG A 325 19.54 -14.78 1.97
CA ARG A 325 19.85 -13.38 1.69
C ARG A 325 21.22 -13.25 1.01
N PRO A 326 21.32 -12.62 -0.17
CA PRO A 326 22.59 -12.36 -0.83
C PRO A 326 23.55 -11.61 0.09
N ALA A 327 24.82 -12.03 0.12
CA ALA A 327 25.84 -11.40 0.97
C ALA A 327 26.23 -9.99 0.46
N GLU A 328 26.11 -9.75 -0.85
CA GLU A 328 26.49 -8.51 -1.51
C GLU A 328 25.42 -8.12 -2.54
N GLU A 329 25.11 -6.82 -2.60
CA GLU A 329 24.19 -6.25 -3.59
C GLU A 329 25.00 -5.58 -4.72
N ASP A 330 24.64 -5.86 -5.97
CA ASP A 330 25.13 -5.15 -7.15
C ASP A 330 24.24 -3.94 -7.42
N VAL A 331 24.48 -2.88 -6.64
CA VAL A 331 23.58 -1.74 -6.49
C VAL A 331 23.55 -0.86 -7.74
N VAL A 332 22.38 -0.75 -8.35
CA VAL A 332 22.03 0.15 -9.44
C VAL A 332 20.73 0.89 -9.10
N VAL A 333 20.26 1.76 -9.99
CA VAL A 333 18.88 2.26 -9.90
C VAL A 333 17.97 1.18 -10.48
N THR A 334 17.05 0.66 -9.68
CA THR A 334 16.09 -0.37 -10.06
C THR A 334 14.68 0.20 -10.14
N HIS A 335 13.90 -0.22 -11.12
CA HIS A 335 12.46 0.01 -11.21
C HIS A 335 11.72 -0.58 -10.00
N GLY A 336 12.09 -1.81 -9.65
CA GLY A 336 11.61 -2.55 -8.49
C GLY A 336 10.39 -3.43 -8.72
N ASP A 337 9.84 -3.40 -9.93
CA ASP A 337 8.73 -4.22 -10.47
C ASP A 337 8.78 -4.21 -12.02
N PHE A 338 9.91 -4.60 -12.60
CA PHE A 338 10.14 -4.44 -14.05
C PHE A 338 9.55 -5.60 -14.86
N THR A 339 8.30 -5.46 -15.28
CA THR A 339 7.53 -6.45 -16.05
C THR A 339 7.10 -5.88 -17.41
N PRO A 340 6.67 -6.72 -18.38
CA PRO A 340 6.10 -6.23 -19.65
C PRO A 340 4.87 -5.34 -19.46
N GLY A 341 4.10 -5.55 -18.39
CA GLY A 341 2.94 -4.72 -18.03
C GLY A 341 3.33 -3.28 -17.66
N ASN A 342 4.51 -3.09 -17.08
CA ASN A 342 4.98 -1.79 -16.58
C ASN A 342 5.85 -1.01 -17.59
N VAL A 343 6.01 -1.55 -18.80
CA VAL A 343 6.65 -0.88 -19.93
C VAL A 343 5.61 -0.67 -21.01
N LEU A 344 5.34 0.58 -21.36
CA LEU A 344 4.40 0.93 -22.42
C LEU A 344 5.11 1.12 -23.77
N ALA A 345 4.31 1.22 -24.84
CA ALA A 345 4.80 1.54 -26.17
C ALA A 345 5.78 2.73 -26.17
N GLY A 346 6.88 2.60 -26.92
CA GLY A 346 7.95 3.60 -26.93
C GLY A 346 8.92 3.55 -25.74
N GLY A 347 8.74 2.60 -24.80
CA GLY A 347 9.63 2.42 -23.66
C GLY A 347 9.32 3.35 -22.48
N VAL A 348 8.06 3.77 -22.35
CA VAL A 348 7.56 4.60 -21.26
C VAL A 348 7.36 3.74 -20.02
N LEU A 349 7.92 4.15 -18.88
CA LEU A 349 7.82 3.42 -17.61
C LEU A 349 6.67 3.92 -16.73
N ILE A 350 5.91 2.99 -16.16
CA ILE A 350 4.82 3.24 -15.21
C ILE A 350 5.03 2.44 -13.92
N ASP A 351 4.23 2.71 -12.88
CA ASP A 351 4.26 1.99 -11.60
C ASP A 351 5.62 2.02 -10.90
N VAL A 352 6.27 3.18 -11.01
CA VAL A 352 7.60 3.42 -10.46
C VAL A 352 7.60 3.75 -8.96
N ALA A 353 6.50 3.53 -8.22
CA ALA A 353 6.38 3.95 -6.81
C ALA A 353 7.44 3.33 -5.88
N VAL A 354 8.01 2.18 -6.28
CA VAL A 354 9.03 1.44 -5.53
C VAL A 354 10.44 1.57 -6.11
N LEU A 355 10.64 2.41 -7.13
CA LEU A 355 11.95 2.64 -7.72
C LEU A 355 12.96 3.17 -6.70
N GLY A 356 14.21 2.74 -6.83
CA GLY A 356 15.29 3.25 -6.00
C GLY A 356 16.58 2.47 -6.16
N ARG A 357 17.55 2.75 -5.29
CA ARG A 357 18.83 2.04 -5.28
C ARG A 357 18.60 0.63 -4.75
N GLY A 358 18.98 -0.38 -5.52
CA GLY A 358 18.82 -1.79 -5.17
C GLY A 358 19.66 -2.69 -6.08
N ASP A 359 19.71 -3.98 -5.75
CA ASP A 359 20.42 -4.95 -6.60
C ASP A 359 19.75 -5.07 -7.97
N ARG A 360 20.55 -5.03 -9.05
CA ARG A 360 20.04 -5.17 -10.43
C ARG A 360 19.20 -6.42 -10.67
N TYR A 361 19.43 -7.49 -9.91
CA TYR A 361 18.67 -8.73 -10.06
C TYR A 361 17.23 -8.60 -9.60
N ARG A 362 16.89 -7.55 -8.85
CA ARG A 362 15.50 -7.20 -8.55
C ARG A 362 14.67 -7.01 -9.82
N ASP A 363 15.21 -6.32 -10.82
CA ASP A 363 14.51 -6.12 -12.10
C ASP A 363 14.76 -7.24 -13.10
N LEU A 364 16.00 -7.76 -13.15
CA LEU A 364 16.34 -8.83 -14.10
C LEU A 364 15.54 -10.11 -13.86
N ALA A 365 15.25 -10.44 -12.59
CA ALA A 365 14.47 -11.63 -12.23
C ALA A 365 13.04 -11.58 -12.79
N LEU A 366 12.37 -10.44 -12.64
CA LEU A 366 10.99 -10.24 -13.10
C LEU A 366 10.93 -10.14 -14.62
N ALA A 367 11.84 -9.36 -15.22
CA ALA A 367 11.94 -9.25 -16.67
C ALA A 367 12.14 -10.63 -17.31
N HIS A 368 13.04 -11.44 -16.74
CA HIS A 368 13.33 -12.77 -17.26
C HIS A 368 12.15 -13.73 -17.08
N ARG A 369 11.49 -13.73 -15.91
CA ARG A 369 10.32 -14.58 -15.64
C ARG A 369 9.20 -14.29 -16.64
N ASP A 370 8.74 -13.05 -16.69
CA ASP A 370 7.56 -12.66 -17.46
C ASP A 370 7.81 -12.75 -18.97
N LEU A 371 9.02 -12.37 -19.45
CA LEU A 371 9.35 -12.55 -20.87
C LEU A 371 9.37 -14.02 -21.28
N ALA A 372 9.87 -14.91 -20.41
CA ALA A 372 9.90 -16.34 -20.69
C ALA A 372 8.49 -16.93 -20.73
N GLU A 373 7.62 -16.49 -19.83
CA GLU A 373 6.23 -16.95 -19.72
C GLU A 373 5.35 -16.44 -20.87
N ASP A 374 5.35 -15.13 -21.12
CA ASP A 374 4.41 -14.48 -22.03
C ASP A 374 4.85 -14.50 -23.50
N PHE A 375 6.17 -14.46 -23.75
CA PHE A 375 6.73 -14.24 -25.09
C PHE A 375 7.73 -15.31 -25.54
N GLY A 376 8.20 -16.16 -24.62
CA GLY A 376 9.09 -17.28 -24.91
C GLY A 376 10.57 -16.93 -25.12
N ALA A 377 11.35 -17.93 -25.49
CA ALA A 377 12.82 -17.87 -25.50
C ALA A 377 13.41 -16.80 -26.44
N ASP A 378 12.75 -16.49 -27.56
CA ASP A 378 13.22 -15.48 -28.51
C ASP A 378 13.21 -14.07 -27.90
N ALA A 379 12.19 -13.78 -27.08
CA ALA A 379 12.09 -12.54 -26.30
C ALA A 379 13.22 -12.44 -25.28
N VAL A 380 13.45 -13.51 -24.51
CA VAL A 380 14.52 -13.57 -23.49
C VAL A 380 15.91 -13.39 -24.12
N ALA A 381 16.16 -14.05 -25.24
CA ALA A 381 17.43 -13.90 -25.97
C ALA A 381 17.63 -12.47 -26.49
N ALA A 382 16.59 -11.87 -27.07
CA ALA A 382 16.63 -10.49 -27.55
C ALA A 382 16.83 -9.48 -26.40
N PHE A 383 16.16 -9.70 -25.26
CA PHE A 383 16.35 -8.93 -24.04
C PHE A 383 17.80 -8.98 -23.54
N GLY A 384 18.36 -10.19 -23.40
CA GLY A 384 19.74 -10.36 -22.95
C GLY A 384 20.75 -9.67 -23.86
N ALA A 385 20.59 -9.81 -25.18
CA ALA A 385 21.42 -9.14 -26.17
C ALA A 385 21.32 -7.61 -26.10
N ALA A 386 20.11 -7.07 -25.92
CA ALA A 386 19.86 -5.64 -25.85
C ALA A 386 20.33 -4.99 -24.52
N TYR A 387 20.18 -5.70 -23.41
CA TYR A 387 20.68 -5.27 -22.10
C TYR A 387 22.21 -5.38 -22.02
N GLY A 388 22.80 -6.37 -22.70
CA GLY A 388 24.22 -6.69 -22.59
C GLY A 388 24.52 -7.73 -21.50
N LEU A 389 23.59 -8.67 -21.27
CA LEU A 389 23.81 -9.82 -20.40
C LEU A 389 24.63 -10.87 -21.16
N SER A 390 25.74 -11.32 -20.57
CA SER A 390 26.49 -12.48 -21.07
C SER A 390 26.25 -13.74 -20.26
N ASP A 391 26.06 -13.62 -18.94
CA ASP A 391 25.74 -14.72 -18.02
C ASP A 391 24.85 -14.21 -16.88
N LEU A 392 23.80 -14.95 -16.54
CA LEU A 392 22.89 -14.65 -15.42
C LEU A 392 23.20 -15.57 -14.22
N ASP A 393 23.21 -15.00 -13.03
CA ASP A 393 23.31 -15.75 -11.77
C ASP A 393 21.93 -16.35 -11.42
N ALA A 394 21.82 -17.66 -11.60
CA ALA A 394 20.58 -18.41 -11.36
C ALA A 394 20.12 -18.35 -9.90
N ASP A 395 21.04 -18.31 -8.93
CA ASP A 395 20.69 -18.24 -7.51
C ASP A 395 20.10 -16.86 -7.16
N ARG A 396 20.64 -15.79 -7.75
CA ARG A 396 20.06 -14.45 -7.61
C ARG A 396 18.71 -14.32 -8.30
N LEU A 397 18.55 -14.85 -9.52
CA LEU A 397 17.25 -14.87 -10.19
C LEU A 397 16.19 -15.58 -9.33
N TYR A 398 16.54 -16.74 -8.77
CA TYR A 398 15.66 -17.46 -7.83
C TYR A 398 15.31 -16.61 -6.62
N TYR A 399 16.31 -15.98 -5.99
CA TYR A 399 16.09 -15.17 -4.79
C TYR A 399 15.11 -14.01 -5.03
N TYR A 400 15.28 -13.27 -6.13
CA TYR A 400 14.43 -12.10 -6.40
C TYR A 400 13.06 -12.48 -6.95
N ARG A 401 12.90 -13.62 -7.64
CA ARG A 401 11.56 -14.20 -7.91
C ARG A 401 10.85 -14.59 -6.61
N LEU A 402 11.55 -15.27 -5.70
CA LEU A 402 11.00 -15.63 -4.39
C LEU A 402 10.63 -14.40 -3.54
N LEU A 403 11.35 -13.28 -3.71
CA LEU A 403 11.03 -12.03 -3.03
C LEU A 403 9.74 -11.40 -3.57
N ASP A 404 9.52 -11.48 -4.87
CA ASP A 404 8.36 -10.95 -5.58
C ASP A 404 7.04 -11.61 -5.14
N GLU A 405 7.09 -12.90 -4.76
CA GLU A 405 5.94 -13.63 -4.20
C GLU A 405 5.30 -12.95 -2.99
N LEU A 406 6.00 -12.04 -2.32
CA LEU A 406 5.49 -11.35 -1.13
C LEU A 406 4.89 -9.97 -1.42
N PHE A 407 4.65 -9.62 -2.69
CA PHE A 407 4.16 -8.31 -3.13
C PHE A 407 2.86 -8.34 -3.94
#